data_AF-A0A9Q2UFJ3-F1
#
_entry.id   AF-A0A9Q2UFJ3-F1
#
_cell.length_a   1.000
_cell.length_b   1.000
_cell.length_c   1.000
_cell.angle_alpha   90.00
_cell.angle_beta   90.00
_cell.angle_gamma   90.00
#
_symmetry.space_group_name_H-M   'P 1'
#
loop_
_entity.id
_entity.type
_entity.pdbx_description
1 polymer ?
#
loop_
_entity_poly.entity_id
_entity_poly.type
_entity_poly.pdbx_seq_one_letter_code
_entity_poly.pdbx_strand_id
1 'polypeptide(L)' 'MQKTIIQNIETGVTKNCDILKKNDQILEVVLEGTTIKILLKKHNHKYIGKFKEMEFVSTGN' A
#
# COMPACT_ATOMS: atom_id res chain seq x y z
N MET A 1 0.52 -16.64 -0.87
CA MET A 1 0.65 -15.46 0.02
C MET A 1 -0.74 -14.90 0.30
N GLN A 2 -0.97 -14.29 1.46
CA GLN A 2 -2.26 -13.64 1.73
C GLN A 2 -2.35 -12.34 0.93
N LYS A 3 -3.50 -12.09 0.31
CA LYS A 3 -3.73 -10.87 -0.47
C LYS A 3 -4.65 -9.91 0.28
N THR A 4 -4.52 -8.63 -0.03
CA THR A 4 -5.43 -7.59 0.43
C THR A 4 -5.59 -6.52 -0.65
N ILE A 5 -6.62 -5.69 -0.49
CA ILE A 5 -6.85 -4.52 -1.33
C ILE A 5 -6.61 -3.30 -0.45
N ILE A 6 -5.82 -2.35 -0.95
CA ILE A 6 -5.70 -1.02 -0.34
C ILE A 6 -6.41 -0.01 -1.22
N GLN A 7 -6.95 1.04 -0.62
CA GLN A 7 -7.67 2.10 -1.32
C GLN A 7 -7.02 3.44 -1.01
N ASN A 8 -6.80 4.25 -2.04
CA ASN A 8 -6.46 5.65 -1.86
C ASN A 8 -7.68 6.41 -1.30
N ILE A 9 -7.50 7.12 -0.19
CA ILE A 9 -8.59 7.82 0.50
C ILE A 9 -9.12 9.01 -0.29
N GLU A 10 -8.25 9.70 -1.05
CA GLU A 10 -8.59 10.91 -1.81
C GLU A 10 -9.28 10.56 -3.14
N THR A 11 -8.76 9.58 -3.87
CA THR A 11 -9.23 9.24 -5.23
C THR A 11 -10.14 8.02 -5.30
N GLY A 12 -10.22 7.22 -4.23
CA GLY A 12 -10.96 5.96 -4.20
C GLY A 12 -10.32 4.82 -5.01
N VAL A 13 -9.18 5.06 -5.69
CA VAL A 13 -8.50 4.04 -6.49
C VAL A 13 -8.01 2.90 -5.61
N THR A 14 -8.35 1.67 -5.99
CA THR A 14 -7.93 0.45 -5.30
C THR A 14 -6.72 -0.19 -5.98
N LYS A 15 -5.87 -0.83 -5.18
CA LYS A 15 -4.74 -1.64 -5.66
C LYS A 15 -4.70 -2.97 -4.91
N ASN A 16 -4.42 -4.04 -5.66
CA ASN A 16 -4.15 -5.34 -5.08
C ASN A 16 -2.74 -5.37 -4.51
N CYS A 17 -2.60 -6.00 -3.35
CA CYS A 17 -1.32 -6.15 -2.67
C CYS A 17 -1.16 -7.55 -2.08
N ASP A 18 0.08 -8.01 -2.00
CA ASP A 18 0.44 -9.15 -1.17
C ASP A 18 0.82 -8.67 0.24
N ILE A 19 0.32 -9.37 1.26
CA ILE A 19 0.64 -9.09 2.66
C ILE A 19 2.00 -9.70 2.98
N LEU A 20 2.95 -8.85 3.40
CA LEU A 20 4.26 -9.27 3.87
C LEU A 20 4.24 -9.52 5.38
N LYS A 21 3.58 -8.63 6.14
CA LYS A 21 3.48 -8.71 7.60
C LYS A 21 2.16 -8.13 8.07
N LYS A 22 1.51 -8.78 9.03
CA LYS A 22 0.27 -8.31 9.66
C LYS A 22 0.29 -8.60 11.14
N ASN A 23 -0.02 -7.59 11.95
CA ASN A 23 -0.33 -7.73 13.37
C ASN A 23 -1.35 -6.65 13.79
N ASP A 24 -1.68 -6.60 15.08
CA ASP A 24 -2.70 -5.66 15.59
C ASP A 24 -2.36 -4.18 15.42
N GLN A 25 -1.12 -3.81 15.14
CA GLN A 25 -0.71 -2.40 15.02
C GLN A 25 -0.27 -2.03 13.61
N ILE A 26 0.27 -2.98 12.84
CA ILE A 26 0.86 -2.75 11.52
C ILE A 26 0.38 -3.75 10.47
N LEU A 27 0.30 -3.26 9.24
CA LEU A 27 0.07 -4.03 8.04
C LEU A 27 1.08 -3.57 6.99
N GLU A 28 2.03 -4.42 6.67
CA GLU A 28 3.02 -4.21 5.61
C GLU A 28 2.61 -5.01 4.37
N VAL A 29 2.51 -4.32 3.24
CA VAL A 29 2.06 -4.89 1.97
C VAL A 29 3.00 -4.51 0.84
N VAL A 30 3.04 -5.32 -0.21
CA VAL A 30 3.70 -4.98 -1.48
C VAL A 30 2.65 -4.88 -2.58
N LEU A 31 2.71 -3.81 -3.38
CA LEU A 31 1.82 -3.64 -4.53
C LEU A 31 2.07 -4.75 -5.56
N GLU A 32 1.00 -5.44 -5.98
CA GLU A 32 1.08 -6.55 -6.93
C GLU A 32 1.77 -6.10 -8.23
N GLY A 33 2.76 -6.88 -8.69
CA GLY A 33 3.55 -6.56 -9.88
C GLY A 33 4.65 -5.51 -9.68
N THR A 34 4.95 -5.12 -8.44
CA THR A 34 6.02 -4.15 -8.14
C THR A 34 6.85 -4.58 -6.92
N THR A 35 7.96 -3.89 -6.65
CA THR A 35 8.74 -4.02 -5.41
C THR A 35 8.31 -3.00 -4.33
N ILE A 36 7.24 -2.28 -4.59
CA ILE A 36 6.82 -1.13 -3.79
C ILE A 36 6.15 -1.61 -2.50
N LYS A 37 6.80 -1.33 -1.36
CA LYS A 37 6.28 -1.66 -0.04
C LYS A 37 5.53 -0.48 0.57
N ILE A 38 4.39 -0.76 1.18
CA ILE A 38 3.57 0.20 1.88
C ILE A 38 3.35 -0.29 3.31
N LEU A 39 3.74 0.56 4.27
CA LEU A 39 3.47 0.33 5.69
C LEU A 39 2.22 1.10 6.11
N LEU A 40 1.22 0.37 6.59
CA LEU A 40 0.00 0.92 7.16
C LEU A 40 -0.01 0.69 8.67
N LYS A 41 -0.39 1.70 9.45
CA LYS A 41 -0.53 1.62 10.91
C LYS A 41 -2.00 1.64 11.30
N LYS A 42 -2.39 0.90 12.34
CA LYS A 42 -3.79 0.85 12.79
C LYS A 42 -4.16 2.16 13.50
N HIS A 43 -5.23 2.78 13.03
CA HIS A 43 -5.87 3.96 13.58
C HIS A 43 -7.39 3.72 13.60
N ASN A 44 -8.02 3.76 14.78
CA ASN A 44 -9.48 3.56 14.95
C ASN A 44 -10.03 2.37 14.16
N HIS A 45 -9.44 1.18 14.35
CA HIS A 45 -9.80 -0.09 13.69
C HIS A 45 -9.46 -0.22 12.19
N LYS A 46 -8.88 0.80 11.56
CA LYS A 46 -8.45 0.76 10.15
C LYS A 46 -6.94 0.88 10.04
N TYR A 47 -6.34 0.20 9.06
CA TYR A 47 -4.93 0.41 8.74
C TYR A 47 -4.79 1.57 7.76
N ILE A 48 -4.05 2.61 8.15
CA ILE A 48 -3.85 3.83 7.38
C ILE A 48 -2.36 4.12 7.33
N GLY A 49 -1.86 4.47 6.16
CA GLY A 49 -0.48 4.87 5.96
C GLY A 49 -0.38 5.80 4.76
N LYS A 50 0.70 6.57 4.73
CA LYS A 50 1.06 7.38 3.58
C LYS A 50 2.21 6.70 2.88
N PHE A 51 2.18 6.75 1.55
CA PHE A 51 3.25 6.26 0.72
C PHE A 51 3.73 7.42 -0.14
N LYS A 52 4.80 8.10 0.30
CA LYS A 52 5.40 9.25 -0.39
C LYS A 52 6.90 9.23 -0.17
N GLU A 53 7.61 9.09 -1.29
CA GLU A 53 9.04 9.35 -1.58
C GLU A 53 9.36 8.60 -2.89
N MET A 54 8.64 8.93 -3.96
CA MET A 54 8.87 8.32 -5.28
C MET A 54 9.10 9.40 -6.31
N GLU A 55 10.21 9.27 -7.03
CA GLU A 55 10.53 10.04 -8.20
C GLU A 55 10.29 9.16 -9.44
N PHE A 56 9.52 9.68 -10.38
CA PHE A 56 9.24 9.02 -11.65
C PHE A 56 9.88 9.83 -12.77
N VAL A 57 10.53 9.15 -13.71
CA VAL A 57 11.02 9.73 -14.95
C VAL A 57 10.30 9.08 -16.12
N SER A 58 9.88 9.88 -17.10
CA SER A 58 9.24 9.43 -18.33
C SER A 58 10.02 9.98 -19.51
N THR A 59 10.16 9.18 -20.58
CA THR A 59 10.71 9.65 -21.87
C THR A 59 9.63 10.15 -22.83
N GLY A 60 8.35 10.08 -22.44
CA GLY A 60 7.25 10.74 -23.15
C GLY A 60 7.05 10.34 -24.61
N ASN A 61 7.04 9.05 -24.93
CA ASN A 61 6.61 8.56 -26.25
C ASN A 61 5.11 8.80 -26.49
#